data_AF-A0A5M9QRW7-F1
#
_entry.id   AF-A0A5M9QRW7-F1
#
_cell.length_a   1.000
_cell.length_b   1.000
_cell.length_c   1.000
_cell.angle_alpha   90.00
_cell.angle_beta   90.00
_cell.angle_gamma   90.00
#
_symmetry.space_group_name_H-M   'P 1'
#
loop_
_entity.id
_entity.type
_entity.pdbx_description
1 polymer ?
#
loop_
_entity_poly.entity_id
_entity_poly.type
_entity_poly.pdbx_seq_one_letter_code
_entity_poly.pdbx_strand_id
1 'polypeptide(L)' 'MRKLKMFFVLIAVIIAVLTGCASTKREAVYIPTKCKTKPLPKPTPSKDSSISQDVAEILQYTELLERDLAFCRGE' A
#
# COMPACT_ATOMS: atom_id res chain seq x y z
N MET A 1 -20.86 -14.64 53.07
CA MET A 1 -20.50 -13.55 52.13
C MET A 1 -19.29 -13.86 51.22
N ARG A 2 -18.23 -14.53 51.72
CA ARG A 2 -17.00 -14.84 50.94
C ARG A 2 -17.23 -15.82 49.78
N LYS A 3 -18.08 -16.83 49.98
CA LYS A 3 -18.45 -17.83 48.95
C LYS A 3 -19.29 -17.24 47.81
N LEU A 4 -20.16 -16.26 48.11
CA LEU A 4 -20.96 -15.55 47.12
C LEU A 4 -20.09 -14.67 46.21
N LYS A 5 -19.15 -13.91 46.79
CA LYS A 5 -18.16 -13.13 46.02
C LYS A 5 -17.31 -14.02 45.10
N MET A 6 -16.91 -15.20 45.56
CA MET A 6 -16.13 -16.15 44.77
C MET A 6 -16.93 -16.70 43.57
N PHE A 7 -18.23 -16.96 43.76
CA PHE A 7 -19.14 -17.34 42.67
C PHE A 7 -19.29 -16.24 41.61
N PHE A 8 -19.46 -14.98 42.04
CA PHE A 8 -19.57 -13.85 41.10
C PHE A 8 -18.29 -13.63 40.28
N VAL A 9 -17.11 -13.82 40.88
CA VAL A 9 -15.83 -13.74 40.17
C VAL A 9 -15.71 -14.88 39.16
N LEU A 10 -16.12 -16.10 39.51
CA LEU A 10 -16.07 -17.24 38.61
C LEU A 10 -16.95 -17.03 37.36
N ILE A 11 -18.16 -16.49 37.56
CA ILE A 11 -19.09 -16.15 36.48
C ILE A 11 -18.50 -15.05 35.57
N ALA A 12 -17.90 -14.02 36.15
CA ALA A 12 -17.28 -12.94 35.37
C ALA A 12 -16.11 -13.44 34.50
N VAL A 13 -15.30 -14.36 35.02
CA VAL A 13 -14.19 -14.99 34.26
C VAL A 13 -14.73 -15.81 33.09
N ILE A 14 -15.79 -16.59 33.30
CA ILE A 14 -16.41 -17.40 32.24
C ILE A 14 -16.94 -16.51 31.11
N ILE A 15 -17.61 -15.40 31.45
CA ILE A 15 -18.13 -14.45 30.45
C ILE A 15 -16.99 -13.84 29.63
N ALA A 16 -15.90 -13.42 30.28
CA ALA A 16 -14.75 -12.82 29.61
C ALA A 16 -14.07 -13.77 28.61
N VAL A 17 -13.96 -15.07 28.95
CA VAL A 17 -13.39 -16.10 28.07
C VAL A 17 -14.28 -16.33 26.84
N LEU A 18 -15.60 -16.26 26.99
CA LEU A 18 -16.54 -16.52 25.89
C LEU A 18 -16.68 -15.34 24.91
N THR A 19 -16.39 -14.11 25.33
CA THR A 19 -16.51 -12.91 24.46
C THR A 19 -15.28 -12.64 23.57
N GLY A 20 -14.17 -13.37 23.77
CA GLY A 20 -12.90 -13.11 23.07
C GLY A 20 -12.81 -13.60 21.62
N CYS A 21 -13.84 -14.28 21.10
CA CYS A 21 -13.79 -14.87 19.75
C CYS A 21 -14.29 -13.87 18.69
N ALA A 22 -13.50 -12.83 18.42
CA ALA A 22 -13.74 -11.93 17.29
C ALA A 22 -13.29 -12.63 15.99
N SER A 23 -14.24 -13.21 15.25
CA SER A 23 -13.96 -13.76 13.93
C SER A 23 -13.63 -12.63 12.95
N THR A 24 -12.35 -12.50 12.58
CA THR A 24 -11.93 -11.55 11.55
C THR A 24 -12.35 -12.08 10.19
N LYS A 25 -13.46 -11.57 9.64
CA LYS A 25 -13.84 -11.85 8.25
C LYS A 25 -12.85 -11.12 7.34
N ARG A 26 -11.97 -11.89 6.68
CA ARG A 26 -11.13 -11.36 5.61
C ARG A 26 -12.02 -11.15 4.39
N GLU A 27 -12.20 -9.90 3.99
CA GLU A 27 -12.82 -9.58 2.71
C GLU A 27 -11.82 -9.81 1.59
N ALA A 28 -12.29 -10.38 0.48
CA ALA A 28 -11.50 -10.50 -0.72
C ALA A 28 -11.33 -9.09 -1.32
N VAL A 29 -10.17 -8.49 -1.14
CA VAL A 29 -9.81 -7.23 -1.78
C VAL A 29 -9.29 -7.51 -3.19
N TYR A 30 -9.69 -6.68 -4.15
CA TYR A 30 -9.15 -6.72 -5.50
C TYR A 30 -7.67 -6.35 -5.45
N ILE A 31 -6.80 -7.32 -5.75
CA ILE A 31 -5.37 -7.08 -5.93
C ILE A 31 -5.17 -6.69 -7.39
N PRO A 32 -4.75 -5.44 -7.70
CA PRO A 32 -4.49 -5.05 -9.08
C PRO A 32 -3.46 -6.00 -9.69
N THR A 33 -3.81 -6.59 -10.83
CA THR A 33 -2.85 -7.39 -11.61
C THR A 33 -1.67 -6.52 -11.99
N LYS A 34 -0.46 -7.11 -12.06
CA LYS A 34 0.73 -6.37 -12.50
C LYS A 34 0.45 -5.63 -13.81
N CYS A 35 0.80 -4.35 -13.86
CA CYS A 35 0.68 -3.57 -15.09
C CYS A 35 1.51 -4.22 -16.20
N LYS A 36 0.92 -4.38 -17.38
CA LYS A 36 1.64 -4.85 -18.58
C LYS A 36 2.54 -3.77 -19.20
N THR A 37 2.56 -2.57 -18.61
CA THR A 37 3.36 -1.45 -19.08
C THR A 37 4.83 -1.71 -18.81
N LYS A 38 5.67 -1.49 -19.82
CA LYS A 38 7.12 -1.50 -19.62
C LYS A 38 7.50 -0.26 -18.82
N PRO A 39 8.37 -0.37 -17.81
CA PRO A 39 8.93 0.80 -17.15
C PRO A 39 9.60 1.71 -18.18
N LEU A 40 9.41 3.02 -18.04
CA LEU A 40 10.19 3.97 -18.83
C LEU A 40 11.65 3.87 -18.38
N PRO A 41 12.60 3.62 -19.31
CA PRO A 41 14.02 3.63 -18.97
C PRO A 41 14.42 5.06 -18.59
N LYS A 42 15.12 5.19 -17.46
CA LYS A 42 15.64 6.49 -17.03
C LYS A 42 16.79 6.90 -17.97
N PRO A 43 16.76 8.11 -18.55
CA PRO A 43 17.86 8.59 -19.38
C PRO A 43 19.15 8.64 -18.55
N THR A 44 20.22 8.14 -19.13
CA THR A 44 21.54 8.10 -18.51
C THR A 44 22.55 8.66 -19.50
N PRO A 45 23.23 9.78 -19.18
CA PRO A 45 24.23 10.36 -20.06
C PRO A 45 25.28 9.32 -20.47
N SER A 46 25.55 9.23 -21.77
CA SER A 46 26.59 8.37 -22.32
C SER A 46 27.88 9.18 -22.50
N LYS A 47 29.02 8.50 -22.60
CA LYS A 47 30.27 9.15 -23.02
C LYS A 47 30.24 9.59 -24.48
N ASP A 48 29.38 8.97 -25.27
CA ASP A 48 29.27 9.19 -26.72
C ASP A 48 28.17 10.21 -27.07
N SER A 49 27.36 10.65 -26.09
CA SER A 49 26.30 11.63 -26.31
C SER A 49 26.80 13.06 -26.09
N SER A 50 26.22 13.98 -26.85
CA SER A 50 26.41 15.42 -26.64
C SER A 50 25.49 15.93 -25.54
N ILE A 51 25.88 17.03 -24.88
CA ILE A 51 25.08 17.68 -23.83
C ILE A 51 23.66 18.00 -24.30
N SER A 52 23.50 18.45 -25.54
CA SER A 52 22.18 18.76 -26.11
C SER A 52 21.30 17.51 -26.26
N GLN A 53 21.89 16.36 -26.62
CA GLN A 53 21.18 15.09 -26.70
C GLN A 53 20.73 14.62 -25.30
N ASP A 54 21.61 14.69 -24.31
CA ASP A 54 21.29 14.31 -22.93
C ASP A 54 20.16 15.18 -22.36
N VAL A 55 20.24 16.49 -22.57
CA VAL A 55 19.21 17.43 -22.12
C VAL A 55 17.87 17.14 -22.79
N ALA A 56 17.86 16.87 -24.09
CA ALA A 56 16.63 16.53 -24.81
C ALA A 56 16.00 15.23 -24.27
N GLU A 57 16.80 14.21 -24.00
CA GLU A 57 16.31 12.93 -23.47
C GLU A 57 15.74 13.09 -22.05
N ILE A 58 16.40 13.89 -21.21
CA ILE A 58 15.91 14.22 -19.86
C ILE A 58 14.58 14.96 -19.94
N LEU A 59 14.44 15.96 -20.80
CA LEU A 59 13.21 16.74 -20.94
C LEU A 59 12.03 15.88 -21.41
N GLN A 60 12.25 14.99 -22.38
CA GLN A 60 11.23 14.04 -22.82
C GLN A 60 10.81 13.10 -21.70
N TYR A 61 11.76 12.58 -20.92
CA TYR A 61 11.47 11.74 -19.77
C TYR A 61 10.66 12.48 -18.70
N THR A 62 10.98 13.75 -18.43
CA THR A 62 10.25 14.56 -17.44
C THR A 62 8.82 14.86 -17.89
N GLU A 63 8.58 15.15 -19.16
CA GLU A 63 7.23 15.41 -19.68
C GLU A 63 6.31 14.19 -19.51
N LEU A 64 6.83 12.99 -19.78
CA LEU A 64 6.10 11.74 -19.59
C LEU A 64 5.78 11.52 -18.10
N LEU A 65 6.74 11.80 -17.23
CA LEU A 65 6.55 11.68 -15.79
C LEU A 65 5.52 12.67 -15.25
N GLU A 66 5.54 13.92 -15.73
CA GLU A 66 4.54 14.93 -15.36
C GLU A 66 3.13 14.51 -15.79
N ARG A 67 2.98 13.97 -17.00
CA ARG A 67 1.70 13.43 -17.48
C ARG A 67 1.19 12.28 -16.62
N ASP A 68 2.06 11.34 -16.28
CA ASP A 68 1.69 10.19 -15.44
C ASP A 68 1.31 10.64 -14.03
N LEU A 69 2.02 11.64 -13.48
CA LEU A 69 1.71 12.22 -12.17
C LEU A 69 0.38 12.97 -12.15
N ALA A 70 0.07 13.74 -13.20
CA ALA A 70 -1.21 14.43 -13.35
C ALA A 70 -2.37 13.42 -13.34
N PHE A 71 -2.24 12.33 -14.12
CA PHE A 71 -3.21 11.23 -14.11
C PHE A 71 -3.36 10.61 -12.70
N CYS A 72 -2.26 10.36 -12.00
CA CYS A 72 -2.29 9.77 -10.65
C CYS A 72 -2.93 10.70 -9.61
N ARG A 73 -2.85 12.03 -9.80
CA ARG A 73 -3.49 13.02 -8.93
C ARG A 73 -4.96 13.26 -9.27
N GLY A 74 -5.41 12.84 -10.45
CA GLY A 74 -6.75 13.09 -10.95
C GLY A 74 -6.95 14.51 -11.48
N GLU A 75 -5.88 15.11 -12.03
CA GLU A 75 -5.92 16.39 -12.76
C GLU A 75 -6.52 16.23 -14.18
#